data_AF-A0A7S3SVC0-F1
#
_entry.id   AF-A0A7S3SVC0-F1
#
_cell.length_a   1.000
_cell.length_b   1.000
_cell.length_c   1.000
_cell.angle_alpha   90.00
_cell.angle_beta   90.00
_cell.angle_gamma   90.00
#
_symmetry.space_group_name_H-M   'P 1'
#
loop_
_entity.id
_entity.type
_entity.pdbx_description
1 polymer ?
#
loop_
_entity_poly.entity_id
_entity_poly.type
_entity_poly.pdbx_seq_one_letter_code
_entity_poly.pdbx_strand_id
1 'polypeptide(L)'
;LPHTGMAAAAAAAALLAAAGVRQPCGRVTPHATAAAESPAPSLEYAGAASNKFEAFWKFLRPHTIRGTILGSGAMVARVVIETGKAPDWSLLPTAICGVIALLCGNGYIVGINQIYDVSIDVINKPFLPIAAKELSVPQAWALILCMAVAGTGIAYQLFGPLIGCLY
;
A
#
# COMPACT_ATOMS: atom_id res chain seq x y z
N LEU A 1 23.54 16.76 -11.72
CA LEU A 1 23.46 15.33 -11.35
C LEU A 1 21.99 14.92 -11.15
N PRO A 2 21.23 14.60 -12.22
CA PRO A 2 19.85 14.12 -12.11
C PRO A 2 19.77 12.65 -12.54
N HIS A 3 20.05 11.68 -11.65
CA HIS A 3 20.10 10.26 -12.05
C HIS A 3 19.38 9.25 -11.14
N THR A 4 18.74 9.66 -10.05
CA THR A 4 18.11 8.70 -9.13
C THR A 4 16.62 8.42 -9.40
N GLY A 5 15.89 9.33 -10.06
CA GLY A 5 14.46 9.15 -10.35
C GLY A 5 14.15 8.23 -11.53
N MET A 6 15.04 8.17 -12.53
CA MET A 6 14.82 7.40 -13.77
C MET A 6 15.05 5.89 -13.58
N ALA A 7 15.94 5.51 -12.66
CA ALA A 7 16.25 4.11 -12.39
C ALA A 7 15.10 3.37 -11.71
N ALA A 8 14.39 4.01 -10.77
CA ALA A 8 13.23 3.43 -10.11
C ALA A 8 12.04 3.25 -11.07
N ALA A 9 11.82 4.21 -11.97
CA ALA A 9 10.81 4.10 -13.02
C ALA A 9 11.13 2.99 -14.03
N ALA A 10 12.40 2.82 -14.39
CA ALA A 10 12.86 1.75 -15.29
C ALA A 10 12.73 0.36 -14.66
N ALA A 11 13.06 0.20 -13.36
CA ALA A 11 12.89 -1.06 -12.64
C ALA A 11 11.40 -1.45 -12.54
N ALA A 12 10.52 -0.49 -12.23
CA ALA A 12 9.09 -0.72 -12.19
C ALA A 12 8.51 -1.07 -13.58
N ALA A 13 8.98 -0.42 -14.65
CA ALA A 13 8.57 -0.73 -16.02
C ALA A 13 9.03 -2.14 -16.46
N ALA A 14 10.24 -2.55 -16.06
CA ALA A 14 10.76 -3.89 -16.33
C ALA A 14 9.97 -4.99 -15.58
N LEU A 15 9.59 -4.74 -14.32
CA LEU A 15 8.74 -5.64 -13.53
C LEU A 15 7.31 -5.71 -14.05
N LEU A 16 6.73 -4.59 -14.49
CA LEU A 16 5.41 -4.54 -15.14
C LEU A 16 5.38 -5.32 -16.47
N ALA A 17 6.46 -5.21 -17.26
CA ALA A 17 6.62 -5.98 -18.49
C ALA A 17 6.78 -7.49 -18.22
N ALA A 18 7.52 -7.86 -17.17
CA ALA A 18 7.71 -9.26 -16.75
C ALA A 18 6.42 -9.89 -16.18
N ALA A 19 5.56 -9.10 -15.53
CA ALA A 19 4.31 -9.56 -14.92
C ALA A 19 3.14 -9.68 -15.91
N GLY A 20 3.31 -9.35 -17.20
CA GLY A 20 2.25 -9.46 -18.21
C GLY A 20 1.02 -8.58 -17.97
N VAL A 21 1.12 -7.58 -17.08
CA VAL A 21 0.00 -6.71 -16.70
C VAL A 21 -0.31 -5.74 -17.85
N ARG A 22 -1.33 -6.05 -18.65
CA ARG A 22 -1.90 -5.10 -19.62
C ARG A 22 -2.82 -4.11 -18.89
N GLN A 23 -2.58 -2.81 -19.08
CA GLN A 23 -3.49 -1.72 -18.70
C GLN A 23 -4.90 -1.95 -19.27
N PRO A 24 -5.97 -1.99 -18.45
CA PRO A 24 -7.33 -1.86 -18.96
C PRO A 24 -7.62 -0.38 -19.20
N CYS A 25 -7.54 0.06 -20.45
CA CYS A 25 -8.04 1.37 -20.87
C CYS A 25 -9.56 1.28 -21.05
N GLY A 26 -10.31 1.39 -19.96
CA GLY A 26 -11.77 1.46 -19.99
C GLY A 26 -12.23 2.91 -20.16
N ARG A 27 -12.46 3.35 -21.40
CA ARG A 27 -13.17 4.60 -21.69
C ARG A 27 -14.67 4.35 -21.49
N VAL A 28 -15.24 4.82 -20.38
CA VAL A 28 -16.70 4.86 -20.20
C VAL A 28 -17.17 6.30 -20.40
N THR A 29 -18.02 6.50 -21.41
CA THR A 29 -18.69 7.79 -21.70
C THR A 29 -19.75 8.08 -20.63
N PRO A 30 -19.82 9.28 -20.05
CA PRO A 30 -20.86 9.60 -19.08
C PRO A 30 -22.18 9.89 -19.80
N HIS A 31 -23.22 9.11 -19.47
CA HIS A 31 -24.60 9.45 -19.83
C HIS A 31 -25.19 10.30 -18.69
N ALA A 32 -25.64 11.49 -19.04
CA ALA A 32 -26.15 12.49 -18.12
C ALA A 32 -27.57 12.15 -17.64
N THR A 33 -27.79 12.20 -16.33
CA THR A 33 -29.10 12.48 -15.74
C THR A 33 -28.90 13.43 -14.56
N ALA A 34 -29.60 14.57 -14.65
CA ALA A 34 -29.62 15.64 -13.68
C ALA A 34 -30.48 15.26 -12.46
N ALA A 35 -29.95 15.49 -11.26
CA ALA A 35 -30.74 15.73 -10.05
C ALA A 35 -29.93 16.67 -9.15
N ALA A 36 -30.52 17.83 -8.86
CA ALA A 36 -29.97 18.87 -8.01
C ALA A 36 -30.27 18.56 -6.54
N GLU A 37 -29.29 18.75 -5.64
CA GLU A 37 -29.54 19.27 -4.29
C GLU A 37 -28.25 19.61 -3.48
N SER A 38 -28.26 20.85 -2.96
CA SER A 38 -27.51 21.46 -1.85
C SER A 38 -25.99 21.74 -1.97
N PRO A 39 -25.51 22.97 -1.65
CA PRO A 39 -24.09 23.32 -1.75
C PRO A 39 -23.34 22.75 -0.55
N ALA A 40 -22.59 21.67 -0.76
CA ALA A 40 -21.59 21.24 0.20
C ALA A 40 -20.56 22.37 0.40
N PRO A 41 -20.05 22.59 1.62
CA PRO A 41 -19.08 23.65 1.86
C PRO A 41 -17.88 23.38 0.96
N SER A 42 -17.47 24.40 0.20
CA SER A 42 -16.25 24.38 -0.58
C SER A 42 -15.09 24.24 0.39
N LEU A 43 -14.74 22.99 0.73
CA LEU A 43 -13.48 22.65 1.33
C LEU A 43 -12.44 23.17 0.36
N GLU A 44 -11.79 24.26 0.75
CA GLU A 44 -10.48 24.65 0.26
C GLU A 44 -9.64 23.39 0.11
N TYR A 45 -9.57 22.87 -1.11
CA TYR A 45 -8.53 21.96 -1.54
C TYR A 45 -7.29 22.83 -1.75
N ALA A 46 -6.87 23.49 -0.67
CA ALA A 46 -5.73 24.38 -0.65
C ALA A 46 -4.52 23.50 -0.99
N GLY A 47 -4.00 23.76 -2.18
CA GLY A 47 -2.79 23.14 -2.69
C GLY A 47 -1.65 23.33 -1.70
N ALA A 48 -1.32 22.27 -0.97
CA ALA A 48 0.01 22.06 -0.46
C ALA A 48 0.59 20.94 -1.31
N ALA A 49 1.73 21.19 -1.94
CA ALA A 49 2.51 20.13 -2.58
C ALA A 49 2.65 18.99 -1.57
N SER A 50 1.94 17.88 -1.79
CA SER A 50 1.97 16.77 -0.84
C SER A 50 3.42 16.30 -0.79
N ASN A 51 3.97 16.28 0.41
CA ASN A 51 5.24 15.61 0.59
C ASN A 51 5.03 14.18 0.09
N LYS A 52 5.88 13.67 -0.81
CA LYS A 52 5.72 12.30 -1.37
C LYS A 52 5.50 11.25 -0.28
N PHE A 53 6.06 11.51 0.90
CA PHE A 53 5.85 10.75 2.13
C PHE A 53 4.41 10.80 2.66
N GLU A 54 3.76 11.96 2.65
CA GLU A 54 2.37 12.12 3.08
C GLU A 54 1.41 11.42 2.10
N ALA A 55 1.64 11.55 0.80
CA ALA A 55 0.88 10.80 -0.21
C ALA A 55 1.05 9.29 -0.03
N PHE A 56 2.29 8.84 0.24
CA PHE A 56 2.57 7.43 0.58
C PHE A 56 1.88 6.99 1.88
N TRP A 57 1.90 7.83 2.92
CA TRP A 57 1.28 7.51 4.19
C TRP A 57 -0.25 7.41 4.09
N LYS A 58 -0.88 8.32 3.34
CA LYS A 58 -2.32 8.25 3.00
C LYS A 58 -2.60 6.99 2.17
N PHE A 59 -1.72 6.66 1.22
CA PHE A 59 -1.84 5.49 0.36
C PHE A 59 -1.87 4.19 1.18
N LEU A 60 -1.03 4.07 2.21
CA LEU A 60 -0.98 2.90 3.09
C LEU A 60 -2.19 2.73 4.02
N ARG A 61 -3.14 3.68 4.03
CA ARG A 61 -4.32 3.68 4.92
C ARG A 61 -3.92 3.44 6.38
N PRO A 62 -3.56 4.49 7.13
CA PRO A 62 -2.94 4.35 8.46
C PRO A 62 -3.81 3.61 9.48
N HIS A 63 -5.12 3.51 9.26
CA HIS A 63 -5.99 2.70 10.12
C HIS A 63 -5.67 1.20 10.06
N THR A 64 -5.20 0.69 8.91
CA THR A 64 -4.82 -0.72 8.75
C THR A 64 -3.49 -1.05 9.42
N ILE A 65 -2.53 -0.12 9.37
CA ILE A 65 -1.22 -0.22 10.05
C ILE A 65 -1.40 -0.44 11.56
N ARG A 66 -2.30 0.32 12.19
CA ARG A 66 -2.63 0.14 13.62
C ARG A 66 -3.14 -1.26 13.91
N GLY A 67 -4.03 -1.77 13.06
CA GLY A 67 -4.55 -3.14 13.17
C GLY A 67 -3.46 -4.19 13.05
N THR A 68 -2.50 -4.02 12.13
CA THR A 68 -1.36 -4.92 11.96
C THR A 68 -0.51 -4.99 13.22
N ILE A 69 -0.12 -3.83 13.75
CA ILE A 69 0.75 -3.75 14.94
C ILE A 69 0.06 -4.36 16.15
N LEU A 70 -1.22 -4.03 16.36
CA LEU A 70 -2.02 -4.60 17.45
C LEU A 70 -2.21 -6.11 17.29
N GLY A 71 -2.50 -6.58 16.07
CA GLY A 71 -2.69 -8.00 15.79
C GLY A 71 -1.42 -8.83 16.01
N SER A 72 -0.28 -8.37 15.48
CA SER A 72 1.01 -9.03 15.70
C SER A 72 1.42 -9.01 17.17
N GLY A 73 1.22 -7.89 17.87
CA GLY A 73 1.50 -7.77 19.29
C GLY A 73 0.60 -8.67 20.15
N ALA A 74 -0.68 -8.74 19.83
CA ALA A 74 -1.63 -9.63 20.49
C ALA A 74 -1.25 -11.11 20.31
N MET A 75 -0.73 -11.51 19.15
CA MET A 75 -0.23 -12.86 18.93
C MET A 75 0.99 -13.19 19.80
N VAL A 76 1.95 -12.27 19.90
CA VAL A 76 3.10 -12.44 20.81
C VAL A 76 2.62 -12.53 22.26
N ALA A 77 1.72 -11.65 22.68
CA ALA A 77 1.14 -11.66 24.03
C ALA A 77 0.44 -12.99 24.33
N ARG A 78 -0.35 -13.51 23.39
CA ARG A 78 -1.03 -14.80 23.51
C ARG A 78 -0.03 -15.95 23.73
N VAL A 79 1.05 -16.00 22.96
CA VAL A 79 2.10 -17.03 23.12
C VAL A 79 2.79 -16.94 24.49
N VAL A 80 3.06 -15.74 24.98
CA VAL A 80 3.65 -15.53 26.32
C VAL A 80 2.71 -16.00 27.42
N ILE A 81 1.41 -15.71 27.31
CA ILE A 81 0.40 -16.15 28.29
C ILE A 81 0.27 -17.68 28.29
N GLU A 82 0.23 -18.31 27.11
CA GLU A 82 0.06 -19.76 26.99
C GLU A 82 1.28 -20.56 27.44
N THR A 83 2.48 -20.06 27.16
CA THR A 83 3.72 -20.77 27.52
C THR A 83 4.25 -20.40 28.89
N GLY A 84 3.84 -19.25 29.44
CA GLY A 84 4.38 -18.66 30.66
C GLY A 84 5.85 -18.24 30.55
N LYS A 85 6.43 -18.27 29.34
CA LYS A 85 7.85 -17.96 29.10
C LYS A 85 8.01 -16.52 28.66
N ALA A 86 9.03 -15.85 29.20
CA ALA A 86 9.42 -14.54 28.71
C ALA A 86 9.90 -14.64 27.25
N PRO A 87 9.58 -13.64 26.40
CA PRO A 87 10.07 -13.60 25.03
C PRO A 87 11.59 -13.46 25.02
N ASP A 88 12.24 -14.18 24.11
CA ASP A 88 13.66 -14.03 23.87
C ASP A 88 13.93 -12.71 23.13
N TRP A 89 14.59 -11.78 23.83
CA TRP A 89 14.91 -10.46 23.29
C TRP A 89 15.86 -10.52 22.08
N SER A 90 16.60 -11.62 21.90
CA SER A 90 17.43 -11.81 20.70
C SER A 90 16.60 -11.96 19.43
N LEU A 91 15.32 -12.36 19.54
CA LEU A 91 14.40 -12.50 18.41
C LEU A 91 13.70 -11.18 18.03
N LEU A 92 13.85 -10.13 18.85
CA LEU A 92 13.20 -8.84 18.62
C LEU A 92 13.54 -8.23 17.25
N PRO A 93 14.80 -8.25 16.75
CA PRO A 93 15.11 -7.75 15.41
C PRO A 93 14.36 -8.52 14.32
N THR A 94 14.31 -9.85 14.41
CA THR A 94 13.57 -10.71 13.48
C THR A 94 12.07 -10.43 13.53
N ALA A 95 11.52 -10.21 14.73
CA ALA A 95 10.11 -9.85 14.92
C ALA A 95 9.78 -8.49 14.26
N ILE A 96 10.65 -7.50 14.40
CA ILE A 96 10.49 -6.19 13.73
C ILE A 96 10.51 -6.37 12.20
N CYS A 97 11.44 -7.15 11.66
CA CYS A 97 11.45 -7.47 10.23
C CYS A 97 10.16 -8.18 9.79
N GLY A 98 9.63 -9.09 10.61
CA GLY A 98 8.34 -9.73 10.38
C GLY A 98 7.19 -8.73 10.31
N VAL A 99 7.13 -7.77 11.23
CA VAL A 99 6.11 -6.69 11.19
C VAL A 99 6.28 -5.82 9.94
N ILE A 100 7.51 -5.51 9.53
CA ILE A 100 7.77 -4.79 8.26
C ILE A 100 7.23 -5.59 7.07
N ALA A 101 7.47 -6.91 7.03
CA ALA A 101 6.91 -7.77 6.00
C ALA A 101 5.36 -7.76 6.01
N LEU A 102 4.72 -7.81 7.18
CA LEU A 102 3.26 -7.70 7.28
C LEU A 102 2.74 -6.34 6.77
N LEU A 103 3.43 -5.25 7.10
CA LEU A 103 3.07 -3.91 6.61
C LEU A 103 3.26 -3.79 5.08
N CYS A 104 4.29 -4.43 4.53
CA CYS A 104 4.47 -4.56 3.09
C CYS A 104 3.27 -5.25 2.41
N GLY A 105 2.76 -6.32 2.99
CA GLY A 105 1.64 -7.08 2.43
C GLY A 105 0.34 -6.29 2.51
N ASN A 106 0.11 -5.62 3.64
CA ASN A 106 -1.05 -4.76 3.81
C ASN A 106 -1.04 -3.58 2.84
N GLY A 107 0.12 -2.96 2.62
CA GLY A 107 0.23 -1.89 1.62
C GLY A 107 0.03 -2.38 0.19
N TYR A 108 0.45 -3.61 -0.14
CA TYR A 108 0.13 -4.23 -1.43
C TYR A 108 -1.39 -4.39 -1.62
N ILE A 109 -2.09 -4.99 -0.64
CA ILE A 109 -3.54 -5.22 -0.69
C ILE A 109 -4.31 -3.90 -0.77
N VAL A 110 -3.94 -2.92 0.06
CA VAL A 110 -4.58 -1.60 0.05
C VAL A 110 -4.30 -0.86 -1.26
N GLY A 111 -3.11 -1.03 -1.83
CA GLY A 111 -2.69 -0.37 -3.05
C GLY A 111 -3.31 -0.95 -4.30
N ILE A 112 -3.40 -2.27 -4.41
CA ILE A 112 -4.05 -2.93 -5.54
C ILE A 112 -5.53 -2.55 -5.61
N ASN A 113 -6.22 -2.51 -4.47
CA ASN A 113 -7.61 -2.06 -4.40
C ASN A 113 -7.77 -0.62 -4.94
N GLN A 114 -6.89 0.31 -4.53
CA GLN A 114 -6.93 1.69 -5.03
C GLN A 114 -6.66 1.82 -6.53
N ILE A 115 -5.86 0.93 -7.11
CA ILE A 115 -5.56 0.93 -8.55
C ILE A 115 -6.77 0.47 -9.37
N TYR A 116 -7.51 -0.52 -8.89
CA TYR A 116 -8.70 -1.03 -9.59
C TYR A 116 -9.95 -0.20 -9.32
N ASP A 117 -10.10 0.35 -8.12
CA ASP A 117 -11.30 1.07 -7.70
C ASP A 117 -11.25 2.58 -8.02
N VAL A 118 -10.32 3.04 -8.88
CA VAL A 118 -10.11 4.49 -9.17
C VAL A 118 -11.41 5.20 -9.54
N SER A 119 -12.20 4.64 -10.45
CA SER A 119 -13.45 5.27 -10.91
C SER A 119 -14.49 5.39 -9.80
N ILE A 120 -14.46 4.48 -8.82
CA ILE A 120 -15.39 4.44 -7.69
C ILE A 120 -14.90 5.39 -6.58
N ASP A 121 -13.60 5.34 -6.26
CA ASP A 121 -12.98 6.13 -5.21
C ASP A 121 -12.92 7.62 -5.55
N VAL A 122 -12.94 8.02 -6.84
CA VAL A 122 -13.09 9.44 -7.23
C VAL A 122 -14.42 10.04 -6.74
N ILE A 123 -15.48 9.23 -6.65
CA ILE A 123 -16.80 9.69 -6.19
C ILE A 123 -16.90 9.57 -4.67
N ASN A 124 -16.58 8.40 -4.13
CA ASN A 124 -16.82 8.08 -2.72
C ASN A 124 -15.73 8.62 -1.78
N LYS A 125 -14.50 8.72 -2.29
CA LYS A 125 -13.31 9.00 -1.47
C LYS A 125 -12.28 9.84 -2.25
N PRO A 126 -12.65 11.07 -2.66
CA PRO A 126 -11.83 11.92 -3.54
C PRO A 126 -10.49 12.35 -2.92
N PHE A 127 -10.29 12.11 -1.62
CA PHE A 127 -9.06 12.41 -0.89
C PHE A 127 -7.99 11.31 -0.98
N LEU A 128 -8.27 10.16 -1.62
CA LEU A 128 -7.24 9.12 -1.78
C LEU A 128 -6.18 9.53 -2.81
N PRO A 129 -4.91 9.15 -2.63
CA PRO A 129 -3.80 9.65 -3.45
C PRO A 129 -3.95 9.42 -4.96
N ILE A 130 -4.49 8.27 -5.39
CA ILE A 130 -4.74 7.99 -6.81
C ILE A 130 -5.97 8.74 -7.32
N ALA A 131 -7.05 8.80 -6.53
CA ALA A 131 -8.28 9.49 -6.89
C ALA A 131 -8.09 11.02 -6.98
N ALA A 132 -7.29 11.58 -6.07
CA ALA A 132 -6.88 12.99 -6.01
C ALA A 132 -5.83 13.37 -7.07
N LYS A 133 -5.31 12.39 -7.83
CA LYS A 133 -4.17 12.55 -8.77
C LYS A 133 -2.87 13.04 -8.11
N GLU A 134 -2.73 12.88 -6.80
CA GLU A 134 -1.47 13.11 -6.08
C GLU A 134 -0.42 12.04 -6.43
N LEU A 135 -0.88 10.83 -6.75
CA LEU A 135 -0.04 9.70 -7.16
C LEU A 135 -0.50 9.16 -8.52
N SER A 136 0.43 9.04 -9.47
CA SER A 136 0.10 8.48 -10.78
C SER A 136 -0.07 6.96 -10.72
N VAL A 137 -0.88 6.40 -11.62
CA VAL A 137 -1.09 4.94 -11.71
C VAL A 137 0.23 4.16 -11.90
N PRO A 138 1.19 4.59 -12.74
CA PRO A 138 2.48 3.91 -12.85
C PRO A 138 3.30 3.93 -11.54
N GLN A 139 3.24 5.03 -10.79
CA GLN A 139 3.90 5.12 -9.48
C GLN A 139 3.23 4.22 -8.45
N ALA A 140 1.90 4.10 -8.48
CA ALA A 140 1.16 3.18 -7.61
C ALA A 140 1.61 1.73 -7.86
N TRP A 141 1.65 1.32 -9.13
CA TRP A 141 2.14 0.00 -9.53
C TRP A 141 3.59 -0.26 -9.08
N ALA A 142 4.48 0.70 -9.33
CA ALA A 142 5.87 0.62 -8.88
C ALA A 142 5.94 0.38 -7.36
N LEU A 143 5.14 1.12 -6.61
CA LEU A 143 5.13 1.06 -5.16
C LEU A 143 4.60 -0.27 -4.64
N ILE A 144 3.46 -0.75 -5.13
CA ILE A 144 2.91 -2.04 -4.68
C ILE A 144 3.80 -3.23 -5.05
N LEU A 145 4.47 -3.17 -6.21
CA LEU A 145 5.44 -4.20 -6.62
C LEU A 145 6.68 -4.18 -5.73
N CYS A 146 7.21 -2.99 -5.41
CA CYS A 146 8.31 -2.86 -4.46
C CYS A 146 7.92 -3.41 -3.08
N MET A 147 6.70 -3.15 -2.61
CA MET A 147 6.21 -3.68 -1.34
C MET A 147 6.07 -5.21 -1.39
N ALA A 148 5.51 -5.77 -2.47
CA ALA A 148 5.39 -7.21 -2.65
C ALA A 148 6.76 -7.91 -2.65
N VAL A 149 7.72 -7.40 -3.42
CA VAL A 149 9.08 -7.97 -3.50
C VAL A 149 9.82 -7.85 -2.17
N ALA A 150 9.78 -6.67 -1.53
CA ALA A 150 10.45 -6.46 -0.24
C ALA A 150 9.87 -7.38 0.84
N GLY A 151 8.54 -7.44 0.92
CA GLY A 151 7.84 -8.29 1.87
C GLY A 151 8.12 -9.78 1.67
N THR A 152 8.01 -10.26 0.43
CA THR A 152 8.32 -11.64 0.07
C THR A 152 9.79 -11.98 0.35
N GLY A 153 10.70 -11.06 0.04
CA GLY A 153 12.14 -11.23 0.29
C GLY A 153 12.46 -11.38 1.78
N ILE A 154 11.85 -10.55 2.64
CA ILE A 154 11.97 -10.68 4.09
C ILE A 154 11.36 -12.00 4.57
N ALA A 155 10.16 -12.34 4.09
CA ALA A 155 9.47 -13.56 4.43
C ALA A 155 10.33 -14.81 4.12
N TYR A 156 10.88 -14.86 2.92
CA TYR A 156 11.70 -15.98 2.44
C TYR A 156 13.02 -16.12 3.21
N GLN A 157 13.72 -15.01 3.43
CA GLN A 157 15.05 -15.03 4.07
C GLN A 157 14.99 -15.32 5.57
N LEU A 158 13.99 -14.80 6.28
CA LEU A 158 13.92 -14.90 7.75
C LEU A 158 13.00 -16.00 8.26
N PHE A 159 11.93 -16.32 7.53
CA PHE A 159 10.89 -17.27 7.97
C PHE A 159 10.81 -18.53 7.10
N GLY A 160 11.67 -18.61 6.08
CA GLY A 160 11.87 -19.78 5.23
C GLY A 160 10.93 -19.86 4.02
N PRO A 161 11.12 -20.87 3.15
CA PRO A 161 10.46 -20.95 1.85
C PRO A 161 8.94 -21.10 1.95
N LEU A 162 8.43 -21.85 2.93
CA LEU A 162 6.99 -22.09 3.08
C LEU A 162 6.23 -20.79 3.38
N ILE A 163 6.74 -19.98 4.32
CA ILE A 163 6.13 -18.68 4.65
C ILE A 163 6.32 -17.70 3.50
N GLY A 164 7.51 -17.70 2.87
CA GLY A 164 7.77 -16.87 1.69
C GLY A 164 6.87 -17.17 0.49
N CYS A 165 6.47 -18.43 0.28
CA CYS A 165 5.55 -18.81 -0.80
C CYS A 165 4.07 -18.52 -0.50
N LEU A 166 3.70 -18.39 0.78
CA LEU A 166 2.34 -18.04 1.20
C LEU A 166 2.10 -16.52 1.22
N TYR A 167 3.18 -15.76 1.27
CA TYR A 167 3.17 -14.30 1.30
C TYR A 167 2.55 -13.70 0.03
#